data_AF-A0A098CW99-F1
#
_entry.id   AF-A0A098CW99-F1
#
_cell.length_a   1.000
_cell.length_b   1.000
_cell.length_c   1.000
_cell.angle_alpha   90.00
_cell.angle_beta   90.00
_cell.angle_gamma   90.00
#
_symmetry.space_group_name_H-M   'P 1'
#
loop_
_entity.id
_entity.type
_entity.pdbx_description
1 polymer ?
#
loop_
_entity_poly.entity_id
_entity_poly.type
_entity_poly.pdbx_seq_one_letter_code
_entity_poly.pdbx_strand_id
1 'polypeptide(L)'
;MKNKEYIDLGLKYGGYMAQDRVFLENRLANLDDEKEKMLLVTPPSSVINAYFAELYQKRSPQDATDYFFELSRDLKMFQAQPNFHLEGKEGTENFRFMRLNLSGKSFGFCYRNAQEEAVVFSEFPLKMTAQIIYEVAQIFPHYVLEQEGDYIIMRKANFEGQFTDAQELSDLTTADENDDYIRLTGYNFEDLVLQAEKIRYIHPLLYQAEQNKCYMYISKGF
;
A
#
# COMPACT_ATOMS: atom_id res chain seq x y z
N MET A 1 19.31 -18.36 7.97
CA MET A 1 19.91 -17.38 7.05
C MET A 1 21.39 -17.27 7.43
N LYS A 2 22.33 -17.23 6.50
CA LYS A 2 23.76 -17.13 6.87
C LYS A 2 24.06 -15.71 7.36
N ASN A 3 25.04 -15.51 8.25
CA ASN A 3 25.41 -14.16 8.73
C ASN A 3 25.71 -13.18 7.58
N LYS A 4 26.26 -13.68 6.47
CA LYS A 4 26.45 -12.88 5.24
C LYS A 4 25.14 -12.27 4.70
N GLU A 5 24.06 -13.05 4.68
CA GLU A 5 22.75 -12.61 4.18
C GLU A 5 22.19 -11.49 5.08
N TYR A 6 22.35 -11.58 6.41
CA TYR A 6 22.00 -10.49 7.33
C TYR A 6 22.84 -9.22 7.09
N ILE A 7 24.15 -9.35 6.88
CA ILE A 7 25.02 -8.21 6.58
C ILE A 7 24.53 -7.51 5.30
N ASP A 8 24.23 -8.27 4.26
CA ASP A 8 23.76 -7.72 2.99
C ASP A 8 22.42 -7.00 3.16
N LEU A 9 21.50 -7.52 4.01
CA LEU A 9 20.26 -6.82 4.39
C LEU A 9 20.52 -5.53 5.18
N GLY A 10 21.44 -5.56 6.14
CA GLY A 10 21.80 -4.38 6.95
C GLY A 10 22.38 -3.25 6.10
N LEU A 11 23.25 -3.59 5.15
CA LEU A 11 23.83 -2.64 4.22
C LEU A 11 22.84 -2.14 3.16
N LYS A 12 21.89 -2.98 2.75
CA LYS A 12 20.86 -2.61 1.75
C LYS A 12 19.76 -1.74 2.37
N TYR A 13 19.28 -2.08 3.56
CA TYR A 13 18.08 -1.51 4.17
C TYR A 13 18.28 -0.99 5.59
N GLY A 14 19.09 -1.65 6.41
CA GLY A 14 19.22 -1.39 7.85
C GLY A 14 19.81 -0.04 8.26
N GLY A 15 20.12 0.84 7.29
CA GLY A 15 20.73 2.14 7.54
C GLY A 15 22.24 2.07 7.82
N TYR A 16 22.86 0.91 7.60
CA TYR A 16 24.30 0.72 7.73
C TYR A 16 25.02 1.09 6.43
N MET A 17 26.19 1.71 6.56
CA MET A 17 27.08 2.03 5.45
C MET A 17 28.05 0.89 5.18
N ALA A 18 28.66 0.85 4.00
CA ALA A 18 29.65 -0.18 3.65
C ALA A 18 30.82 -0.29 4.67
N GLN A 19 31.14 0.82 5.34
CA GLN A 19 32.17 0.88 6.39
C GLN A 19 31.77 0.13 7.68
N ASP A 20 30.46 -0.09 7.92
CA ASP A 20 29.93 -0.78 9.09
C ASP A 20 29.97 -2.31 8.95
N ARG A 21 30.49 -2.85 7.84
CA ARG A 21 30.54 -4.30 7.57
C ARG A 21 31.20 -5.07 8.72
N VAL A 22 32.37 -4.63 9.18
CA VAL A 22 33.10 -5.30 10.27
C VAL A 22 32.31 -5.25 11.59
N PHE A 23 31.60 -4.16 11.84
CA PHE A 23 30.71 -4.05 13.00
C PHE A 23 29.58 -5.09 12.92
N LEU A 24 28.91 -5.20 11.75
CA LEU A 24 27.84 -6.18 11.53
C LEU A 24 28.36 -7.62 11.65
N GLU A 25 29.51 -7.93 11.06
CA GLU A 25 30.15 -9.26 11.17
C GLU A 25 30.36 -9.66 12.63
N ASN A 26 30.97 -8.79 13.42
CA ASN A 26 31.21 -9.04 14.83
C ASN A 26 29.92 -9.12 15.64
N ARG A 27 28.92 -8.27 15.35
CA ARG A 27 27.64 -8.32 16.08
C ARG A 27 26.85 -9.58 15.78
N LEU A 28 26.70 -9.94 14.51
CA LEU A 28 25.94 -11.12 14.09
C LEU A 28 26.61 -12.43 14.50
N ALA A 29 27.94 -12.46 14.64
CA ALA A 29 28.65 -13.63 15.16
C ALA A 29 28.37 -13.92 16.64
N ASN A 30 27.93 -12.91 17.40
CA ASN A 30 27.61 -13.01 18.82
C ASN A 30 26.10 -13.15 19.12
N LEU A 31 25.27 -13.27 18.09
CA LEU A 31 23.83 -13.49 18.23
C LEU A 31 23.50 -14.92 17.82
N ASP A 32 22.82 -15.65 18.70
CA ASP A 32 22.35 -17.01 18.42
C ASP A 32 20.92 -17.02 17.86
N ASP A 33 20.08 -16.06 18.27
CA ASP A 33 18.70 -15.95 17.81
C ASP A 33 18.60 -15.23 16.45
N GLU A 34 18.06 -15.93 15.46
CA GLU A 34 17.78 -15.38 14.13
C GLU A 34 16.80 -14.20 14.17
N LYS A 35 15.91 -14.11 15.17
CA LYS A 35 15.03 -12.94 15.37
C LYS A 35 15.82 -11.70 15.74
N GLU A 36 16.77 -11.82 16.67
CA GLU A 36 17.63 -10.71 17.08
C GLU A 36 18.53 -10.25 15.92
N LYS A 37 19.04 -11.20 15.13
CA LYS A 37 19.79 -10.87 13.90
C LYS A 37 18.94 -10.11 12.90
N MET A 38 17.70 -10.53 12.67
CA MET A 38 16.79 -9.83 11.76
C MET A 38 16.45 -8.44 12.29
N LEU A 39 16.18 -8.31 13.58
CA LEU A 39 15.86 -7.04 14.21
C LEU A 39 17.02 -6.05 14.11
N LEU A 40 18.26 -6.53 14.30
CA LEU A 40 19.47 -5.71 14.14
C LEU A 40 19.54 -5.06 12.75
N VAL A 41 19.16 -5.79 11.71
CA VAL A 41 19.26 -5.32 10.31
C VAL A 41 17.97 -4.67 9.80
N THR A 42 16.92 -4.64 10.64
CA THR A 42 15.65 -3.98 10.31
C THR A 42 15.74 -2.50 10.69
N PRO A 43 15.63 -1.58 9.71
CA PRO A 43 15.76 -0.16 10.00
C PRO A 43 14.63 0.35 10.91
N PRO A 44 14.88 1.42 11.69
CA PRO A 44 13.83 2.13 12.41
C PRO A 44 12.78 2.69 11.46
N SER A 45 11.53 2.79 11.92
CA SER A 45 10.43 3.28 11.08
C SER A 45 10.67 4.70 10.56
N SER A 46 11.33 5.56 11.33
CA SER A 46 11.69 6.92 10.88
C SER A 46 12.57 6.91 9.63
N VAL A 47 13.53 5.98 9.55
CA VAL A 47 14.43 5.83 8.40
C VAL A 47 13.65 5.34 7.18
N ILE A 48 12.81 4.32 7.35
CA ILE A 48 11.96 3.79 6.26
C ILE A 48 11.02 4.89 5.74
N ASN A 49 10.36 5.62 6.66
CA ASN A 49 9.40 6.66 6.31
C ASN A 49 10.07 7.82 5.55
N ALA A 50 11.25 8.25 6.00
CA ALA A 50 12.00 9.32 5.33
C ALA A 50 12.43 8.90 3.92
N TYR A 51 12.97 7.68 3.75
CA TYR A 51 13.43 7.21 2.45
C TYR A 51 12.28 6.95 1.47
N PHE A 52 11.17 6.39 1.95
CA PHE A 52 9.95 6.27 1.15
C PHE A 52 9.46 7.63 0.66
N ALA A 53 9.37 8.62 1.55
CA ALA A 53 8.94 9.97 1.17
C ALA A 53 9.88 10.60 0.15
N GLU A 54 11.20 10.38 0.28
CA GLU A 54 12.18 10.84 -0.69
C GLU A 54 11.99 10.19 -2.07
N LEU A 55 11.82 8.86 -2.14
CA LEU A 55 11.55 8.15 -3.39
C LEU A 55 10.25 8.63 -4.04
N TYR A 56 9.20 8.78 -3.24
CA TYR A 56 7.89 9.22 -3.68
C TYR A 56 7.97 10.61 -4.32
N GLN A 57 8.69 11.54 -3.68
CA GLN A 57 8.83 12.93 -4.15
C GLN A 57 9.79 13.08 -5.32
N LYS A 58 10.94 12.39 -5.29
CA LYS A 58 12.02 12.60 -6.27
C LYS A 58 11.90 11.72 -7.51
N ARG A 59 11.18 10.61 -7.41
CA ARG A 59 11.06 9.65 -8.51
C ARG A 59 9.60 9.41 -8.87
N SER A 60 8.89 8.57 -8.12
CA SER A 60 7.49 8.25 -8.39
C SER A 60 6.83 7.54 -7.19
N PRO A 61 5.48 7.55 -7.12
CA PRO A 61 4.76 6.71 -6.19
C PRO A 61 5.12 5.22 -6.31
N GLN A 62 5.33 4.74 -7.55
CA GLN A 62 5.67 3.34 -7.83
C GLN A 62 7.06 2.97 -7.32
N ASP A 63 8.09 3.81 -7.52
CA ASP A 63 9.42 3.54 -7.00
C ASP A 63 9.43 3.42 -5.46
N ALA A 64 8.60 4.22 -4.78
CA ALA A 64 8.48 4.19 -3.33
C ALA A 64 7.79 2.91 -2.83
N THR A 65 6.71 2.49 -3.49
CA THR A 65 5.96 1.27 -3.14
C THR A 65 6.74 0.01 -3.50
N ASP A 66 7.46 -0.01 -4.62
CA ASP A 66 8.37 -1.09 -5.02
C ASP A 66 9.49 -1.26 -3.98
N TYR A 67 10.15 -0.17 -3.58
CA TYR A 67 11.15 -0.19 -2.50
C TYR A 67 10.58 -0.80 -1.22
N PHE A 68 9.41 -0.31 -0.79
CA PHE A 68 8.82 -0.76 0.46
C PHE A 68 8.33 -2.20 0.40
N PHE A 69 7.91 -2.68 -0.78
CA PHE A 69 7.54 -4.07 -1.00
C PHE A 69 8.75 -4.99 -0.89
N GLU A 70 9.84 -4.67 -1.60
CA GLU A 70 11.08 -5.44 -1.50
C GLU A 70 11.61 -5.48 -0.07
N LEU A 71 11.65 -4.34 0.61
CA LEU A 71 12.05 -4.24 2.01
C LEU A 71 11.15 -5.11 2.91
N SER A 72 9.84 -5.04 2.72
CA SER A 72 8.88 -5.81 3.51
C SER A 72 9.02 -7.31 3.30
N ARG A 73 9.30 -7.74 2.07
CA ARG A 73 9.58 -9.14 1.73
C ARG A 73 10.89 -9.61 2.38
N ASP A 74 11.96 -8.87 2.14
CA ASP A 74 13.32 -9.26 2.52
C ASP A 74 13.51 -9.27 4.05
N LEU A 75 12.85 -8.35 4.76
CA LEU A 75 12.87 -8.26 6.22
C LEU A 75 11.69 -8.93 6.93
N LYS A 76 10.85 -9.67 6.20
CA LYS A 76 9.71 -10.44 6.73
C LYS A 76 8.72 -9.58 7.53
N MET A 77 8.32 -8.45 6.96
CA MET A 77 7.49 -7.43 7.61
C MET A 77 6.01 -7.48 7.22
N PHE A 78 5.59 -8.48 6.44
CA PHE A 78 4.19 -8.60 6.02
C PHE A 78 3.25 -8.75 7.22
N GLN A 79 2.11 -8.05 7.18
CA GLN A 79 1.10 -8.15 8.22
C GLN A 79 -0.30 -8.04 7.63
N ALA A 80 -1.12 -9.07 7.84
CA ALA A 80 -2.47 -9.16 7.32
C ALA A 80 -3.51 -8.43 8.18
N GLN A 81 -3.27 -8.33 9.49
CA GLN A 81 -4.15 -7.65 10.44
C GLN A 81 -3.37 -6.57 11.21
N PRO A 82 -2.88 -5.52 10.53
CA PRO A 82 -2.04 -4.53 11.15
C PRO A 82 -2.84 -3.62 12.09
N ASN A 83 -2.14 -3.08 13.07
CA ASN A 83 -2.57 -1.92 13.86
C ASN A 83 -1.33 -1.20 14.42
N PHE A 84 -1.53 0.02 14.93
CA PHE A 84 -0.46 0.88 15.44
C PHE A 84 0.26 0.30 16.68
N HIS A 85 -0.35 -0.65 17.38
CA HIS A 85 0.22 -1.27 18.57
C HIS A 85 1.03 -2.53 18.29
N LEU A 86 1.17 -2.98 17.04
CA LEU A 86 1.96 -4.17 16.70
C LEU A 86 3.43 -3.86 16.39
N GLU A 87 3.76 -2.62 16.01
CA GLU A 87 5.14 -2.26 15.63
C GLU A 87 6.11 -2.54 16.79
N GLY A 88 7.03 -3.49 16.58
CA GLY A 88 8.06 -3.88 17.56
C GLY A 88 7.57 -4.78 18.71
N LYS A 89 6.31 -5.26 18.70
CA LYS A 89 5.84 -6.24 19.68
C LYS A 89 6.44 -7.62 19.45
N GLU A 90 6.42 -8.46 20.50
CA GLU A 90 6.75 -9.88 20.38
C GLU A 90 5.86 -10.55 19.32
N GLY A 91 6.49 -11.30 18.41
CA GLY A 91 5.84 -11.90 17.23
C GLY A 91 5.70 -10.96 16.03
N THR A 92 5.96 -9.67 16.20
CA THR A 92 5.94 -8.63 15.15
C THR A 92 7.14 -7.69 15.31
N GLU A 93 8.28 -8.22 15.74
CA GLU A 93 9.45 -7.44 16.14
C GLU A 93 10.00 -6.60 14.97
N ASN A 94 9.94 -7.17 13.77
CA ASN A 94 10.38 -6.52 12.53
C ASN A 94 9.27 -5.74 11.82
N PHE A 95 8.01 -5.84 12.29
CA PHE A 95 6.90 -5.15 11.64
C PHE A 95 7.13 -3.64 11.69
N ARG A 96 7.07 -3.00 10.53
CA ARG A 96 7.07 -1.55 10.34
C ARG A 96 6.02 -1.21 9.30
N PHE A 97 5.49 -0.02 9.39
CA PHE A 97 4.52 0.48 8.43
C PHE A 97 4.80 1.93 8.07
N MET A 98 4.28 2.33 6.92
CA MET A 98 4.32 3.69 6.42
C MET A 98 3.24 4.52 7.10
N ARG A 99 3.62 5.67 7.64
CA ARG A 99 2.68 6.60 8.28
C ARG A 99 2.10 7.52 7.22
N LEU A 100 0.77 7.61 7.18
CA LEU A 100 -0.01 8.45 6.28
C LEU A 100 -0.82 9.45 7.10
N ASN A 101 -0.99 10.66 6.56
CA ASN A 101 -1.93 11.65 7.08
C ASN A 101 -3.01 11.87 6.04
N LEU A 102 -4.25 11.49 6.35
CA LEU A 102 -5.40 11.64 5.47
C LEU A 102 -6.40 12.57 6.17
N SER A 103 -6.65 13.74 5.58
CA SER A 103 -7.51 14.77 6.17
C SER A 103 -7.24 15.05 7.66
N GLY A 104 -5.97 15.13 8.07
CA GLY A 104 -5.56 15.38 9.45
C GLY A 104 -5.65 14.17 10.39
N LYS A 105 -6.07 13.00 9.89
CA LYS A 105 -6.14 11.74 10.64
C LYS A 105 -4.94 10.85 10.35
N SER A 106 -4.56 10.06 11.36
CA SER A 106 -3.41 9.15 11.31
C SER A 106 -3.82 7.79 10.73
N PHE A 107 -3.10 7.37 9.69
CA PHE A 107 -3.24 6.09 9.02
C PHE A 107 -1.89 5.39 8.86
N GLY A 108 -1.91 4.07 8.77
CA GLY A 108 -0.77 3.24 8.46
C GLY A 108 -0.98 2.51 7.13
N PHE A 109 0.12 2.21 6.44
CA PHE A 109 0.15 1.39 5.22
C PHE A 109 1.23 0.32 5.36
N CYS A 110 0.87 -0.95 5.12
CA CYS A 110 1.82 -2.06 4.99
C CYS A 110 1.37 -3.10 3.96
N TYR A 111 2.29 -3.95 3.52
CA TYR A 111 1.95 -5.12 2.70
C TYR A 111 1.47 -6.28 3.56
N ARG A 112 0.43 -6.98 3.11
CA ARG A 112 -0.13 -8.15 3.80
C ARG A 112 0.49 -9.47 3.36
N ASN A 113 1.04 -9.54 2.16
CA ASN A 113 1.60 -10.77 1.60
C ASN A 113 2.60 -10.54 0.45
N ALA A 114 3.12 -11.65 -0.08
CA ALA A 114 4.07 -11.69 -1.18
C ALA A 114 3.45 -11.47 -2.58
N GLN A 115 2.12 -11.34 -2.67
CA GLN A 115 1.39 -11.02 -3.90
C GLN A 115 1.26 -9.51 -4.08
N GLU A 116 1.93 -8.72 -3.23
CA GLU A 116 1.89 -7.26 -3.25
C GLU A 116 0.49 -6.69 -2.97
N GLU A 117 -0.30 -7.45 -2.22
CA GLU A 117 -1.51 -6.90 -1.63
C GLU A 117 -1.12 -6.06 -0.42
N ALA A 118 -1.69 -4.87 -0.36
CA ALA A 118 -1.41 -3.90 0.67
C ALA A 118 -2.67 -3.54 1.45
N VAL A 119 -2.48 -3.03 2.65
CA VAL A 119 -3.55 -2.64 3.56
C VAL A 119 -3.25 -1.26 4.13
N VAL A 120 -4.26 -0.40 4.07
CA VAL A 120 -4.30 0.90 4.75
C VAL A 120 -5.30 0.81 5.91
N PHE A 121 -4.87 1.27 7.08
CA PHE A 121 -5.59 1.10 8.34
C PHE A 121 -5.48 2.36 9.19
N SER A 122 -6.52 2.68 9.96
CA SER A 122 -6.53 3.86 10.83
C SER A 122 -5.89 3.58 12.19
N GLU A 123 -5.35 4.62 12.83
CA GLU A 123 -4.89 4.52 14.21
C GLU A 123 -6.05 4.40 15.20
N PHE A 124 -7.10 5.19 14.96
CA PHE A 124 -8.29 5.25 15.81
C PHE A 124 -9.51 4.71 15.06
N PRO A 125 -10.52 4.19 15.77
CA PRO A 125 -11.78 3.79 15.16
C PRO A 125 -12.38 4.94 14.36
N LEU A 126 -12.72 4.70 13.09
CA LEU A 126 -13.40 5.66 12.24
C LEU A 126 -14.32 4.96 11.26
N LYS A 127 -15.38 5.66 10.86
CA LYS A 127 -16.25 5.20 9.77
C LYS A 127 -15.51 5.42 8.46
N MET A 128 -15.23 4.33 7.74
CA MET A 128 -14.68 4.40 6.40
C MET A 128 -15.67 5.09 5.46
N THR A 129 -15.17 5.99 4.61
CA THR A 129 -15.99 6.71 3.63
C THR A 129 -15.33 6.64 2.26
N ALA A 130 -16.13 6.79 1.20
CA ALA A 130 -15.62 6.85 -0.17
C ALA A 130 -14.56 7.96 -0.33
N GLN A 131 -14.73 9.09 0.38
CA GLN A 131 -13.75 10.18 0.38
C GLN A 131 -12.38 9.75 0.92
N ILE A 132 -12.34 8.97 2.01
CA ILE A 132 -11.07 8.46 2.55
C ILE A 132 -10.41 7.52 1.55
N ILE A 133 -11.19 6.60 0.96
CA ILE A 133 -10.67 5.65 -0.04
C ILE A 133 -10.11 6.41 -1.25
N TYR A 134 -10.79 7.46 -1.69
CA TYR A 134 -10.34 8.32 -2.77
C TYR A 134 -9.04 9.06 -2.44
N GLU A 135 -8.90 9.62 -1.23
CA GLU A 135 -7.64 10.23 -0.79
C GLU A 135 -6.48 9.21 -0.85
N VAL A 136 -6.71 7.96 -0.46
CA VAL A 136 -5.69 6.91 -0.60
C VAL A 136 -5.41 6.58 -2.06
N ALA A 137 -6.43 6.50 -2.91
CA ALA A 137 -6.27 6.24 -4.34
C ALA A 137 -5.43 7.34 -5.03
N GLN A 138 -5.54 8.59 -4.59
CA GLN A 138 -4.71 9.70 -5.09
C GLN A 138 -3.24 9.57 -4.69
N ILE A 139 -2.95 9.00 -3.53
CA ILE A 139 -1.58 8.74 -3.07
C ILE A 139 -0.98 7.53 -3.83
N PHE A 140 -1.81 6.56 -4.20
CA PHE A 140 -1.36 5.29 -4.77
C PHE A 140 -1.99 5.03 -6.16
N PRO A 141 -1.68 5.84 -7.18
CA PRO A 141 -2.41 5.86 -8.46
C PRO A 141 -2.29 4.57 -9.29
N HIS A 142 -1.27 3.76 -9.04
CA HIS A 142 -1.02 2.49 -9.73
C HIS A 142 -1.69 1.28 -9.05
N TYR A 143 -2.35 1.50 -7.92
CA TYR A 143 -3.18 0.49 -7.26
C TYR A 143 -4.66 0.75 -7.52
N VAL A 144 -5.44 -0.33 -7.48
CA VAL A 144 -6.89 -0.31 -7.32
C VAL A 144 -7.22 -0.65 -5.87
N LEU A 145 -8.18 0.08 -5.30
CA LEU A 145 -8.49 0.07 -3.88
C LEU A 145 -9.90 -0.46 -3.64
N GLU A 146 -10.05 -1.27 -2.60
CA GLU A 146 -11.31 -1.86 -2.18
C GLU A 146 -11.46 -1.72 -0.67
N GLN A 147 -12.67 -1.48 -0.16
CA GLN A 147 -12.92 -1.53 1.28
C GLN A 147 -13.17 -2.97 1.73
N GLU A 148 -12.42 -3.44 2.73
CA GLU A 148 -12.62 -4.72 3.41
C GLU A 148 -12.79 -4.47 4.92
N GLY A 149 -14.04 -4.35 5.40
CA GLY A 149 -14.32 -3.98 6.78
C GLY A 149 -13.80 -2.57 7.12
N ASP A 150 -12.90 -2.48 8.10
CA ASP A 150 -12.23 -1.25 8.52
C ASP A 150 -10.93 -0.97 7.76
N TYR A 151 -10.56 -1.85 6.83
CA TYR A 151 -9.34 -1.75 6.03
C TYR A 151 -9.64 -1.27 4.61
N ILE A 152 -8.64 -0.62 4.01
CA ILE A 152 -8.60 -0.38 2.56
C ILE A 152 -7.53 -1.29 1.99
N ILE A 153 -7.93 -2.20 1.12
CA ILE A 153 -7.04 -3.14 0.45
C ILE A 153 -6.60 -2.54 -0.88
N MET A 154 -5.30 -2.58 -1.16
CA MET A 154 -4.72 -2.10 -2.40
C MET A 154 -4.12 -3.29 -3.18
N ARG A 155 -4.46 -3.40 -4.47
CA ARG A 155 -3.93 -4.41 -5.40
C ARG A 155 -3.47 -3.73 -6.68
N LYS A 156 -2.47 -4.28 -7.37
CA LYS A 156 -2.02 -3.68 -8.64
C LYS A 156 -3.22 -3.50 -9.57
N ALA A 157 -3.35 -2.31 -10.15
CA ALA A 157 -4.37 -2.07 -11.15
C ALA A 157 -4.05 -2.91 -12.40
N ASN A 158 -4.76 -4.01 -12.58
CA ASN A 158 -4.62 -4.91 -13.72
C ASN A 158 -6.01 -5.40 -14.12
N PHE A 159 -6.51 -4.89 -15.24
CA PHE A 159 -7.80 -5.24 -15.80
C PHE A 159 -7.57 -5.95 -17.14
N GLU A 160 -8.11 -7.15 -17.30
CA GLU A 160 -8.03 -7.90 -18.56
C GLU A 160 -9.07 -7.39 -19.56
N GLY A 161 -8.75 -7.44 -20.85
CA GLY A 161 -9.64 -6.98 -21.91
C GLY A 161 -9.66 -5.45 -22.10
N GLN A 162 -10.18 -5.04 -23.24
CA GLN A 162 -10.33 -3.63 -23.59
C GLN A 162 -11.68 -3.12 -23.09
N PHE A 163 -11.69 -1.94 -22.49
CA PHE A 163 -12.94 -1.24 -22.19
C PHE A 163 -13.52 -0.64 -23.48
N THR A 164 -14.77 -0.98 -23.78
CA THR A 164 -15.53 -0.55 -24.96
C THR A 164 -16.88 0.06 -24.56
N ASP A 165 -17.68 0.46 -25.55
CA ASP A 165 -19.06 0.91 -25.34
C ASP A 165 -19.18 2.15 -24.44
N ALA A 166 -18.30 3.12 -24.70
CA ALA A 166 -18.28 4.39 -23.98
C ALA A 166 -19.63 5.15 -24.11
N GLN A 167 -20.19 5.50 -22.97
CA GLN A 167 -21.44 6.26 -22.82
C GLN A 167 -21.26 7.40 -21.82
N GLU A 168 -21.93 8.52 -22.07
CA GLU A 168 -22.02 9.64 -21.13
C GLU A 168 -23.09 9.35 -20.08
N LEU A 169 -22.73 9.44 -18.79
CA LEU A 169 -23.68 9.34 -17.67
C LEU A 169 -24.08 10.72 -17.13
N SER A 170 -23.18 11.70 -17.27
CA SER A 170 -23.37 13.12 -16.94
C SER A 170 -22.34 13.96 -17.72
N ASP A 171 -22.40 15.29 -17.57
CA ASP A 171 -21.37 16.20 -18.11
C ASP A 171 -19.96 15.96 -17.54
N LEU A 172 -19.84 15.24 -16.41
CA LEU A 172 -18.59 15.05 -15.67
C LEU A 172 -18.17 13.58 -15.54
N THR A 173 -19.01 12.64 -15.99
CA THR A 173 -18.81 11.20 -15.83
C THR A 173 -19.20 10.42 -17.08
N THR A 174 -18.29 9.58 -17.54
CA THR A 174 -18.54 8.56 -18.57
C THR A 174 -18.46 7.16 -17.99
N ALA A 175 -19.05 6.19 -18.67
CA ALA A 175 -18.85 4.77 -18.41
C ALA A 175 -18.46 4.03 -19.68
N ASP A 176 -17.58 3.05 -19.54
CA ASP A 176 -17.26 2.03 -20.54
C ASP A 176 -17.16 0.68 -19.82
N GLU A 177 -17.05 -0.42 -20.57
CA GLU A 177 -17.09 -1.74 -19.98
C GLU A 177 -16.21 -2.76 -20.70
N ASN A 178 -15.74 -3.77 -19.97
CA ASN A 178 -15.15 -4.99 -20.52
C ASN A 178 -16.00 -6.20 -20.04
N ASP A 179 -15.49 -7.42 -20.19
CA ASP A 179 -16.22 -8.63 -19.79
C ASP A 179 -16.50 -8.70 -18.27
N ASP A 180 -15.60 -8.16 -17.45
CA ASP A 180 -15.62 -8.33 -15.98
C ASP A 180 -16.14 -7.10 -15.23
N TYR A 181 -16.03 -5.91 -15.81
CA TYR A 181 -16.21 -4.63 -15.12
C TYR A 181 -16.94 -3.60 -15.99
N ILE A 182 -17.76 -2.79 -15.33
CA ILE A 182 -18.14 -1.46 -15.81
C ILE A 182 -17.19 -0.47 -15.15
N ARG A 183 -16.49 0.33 -15.94
CA ARG A 183 -15.60 1.39 -15.46
C ARG A 183 -16.27 2.74 -15.65
N LEU A 184 -16.39 3.48 -14.57
CA LEU A 184 -16.80 4.88 -14.60
C LEU A 184 -15.53 5.74 -14.53
N THR A 185 -15.46 6.77 -15.37
CA THR A 185 -14.39 7.76 -15.37
C THR A 185 -14.99 9.13 -15.12
N GLY A 186 -14.47 9.86 -14.13
CA GLY A 186 -14.97 11.20 -13.82
C GLY A 186 -13.89 12.19 -13.40
N TYR A 187 -14.20 13.47 -13.54
CA TYR A 187 -13.35 14.59 -13.09
C TYR A 187 -13.81 15.21 -11.77
N ASN A 188 -15.00 14.82 -11.31
CA ASN A 188 -15.57 15.22 -10.02
C ASN A 188 -15.95 13.96 -9.25
N PHE A 189 -15.38 13.80 -8.06
CA PHE A 189 -15.57 12.59 -7.27
C PHE A 189 -17.01 12.42 -6.76
N GLU A 190 -17.68 13.51 -6.39
CA GLU A 190 -19.06 13.46 -5.88
C GLU A 190 -20.04 13.04 -6.97
N ASP A 191 -19.91 13.59 -8.19
CA ASP A 191 -20.72 13.15 -9.33
C ASP A 191 -20.41 11.70 -9.70
N LEU A 192 -19.14 11.29 -9.68
CA LEU A 192 -18.75 9.92 -9.98
C LEU A 192 -19.38 8.90 -9.01
N VAL A 193 -19.35 9.18 -7.70
CA VAL A 193 -20.03 8.38 -6.68
C VAL A 193 -21.54 8.32 -6.96
N LEU A 194 -22.16 9.47 -7.25
CA LEU A 194 -23.58 9.55 -7.54
C LEU A 194 -23.97 8.71 -8.78
N GLN A 195 -23.16 8.72 -9.84
CA GLN A 195 -23.42 7.89 -11.02
C GLN A 195 -23.24 6.39 -10.71
N ALA A 196 -22.22 6.02 -9.93
CA ALA A 196 -22.03 4.63 -9.49
C ALA A 196 -23.23 4.11 -8.69
N GLU A 197 -23.77 4.92 -7.77
CA GLU A 197 -24.95 4.57 -6.97
C GLU A 197 -26.21 4.34 -7.82
N LYS A 198 -26.37 5.08 -8.92
CA LYS A 198 -27.50 4.89 -9.85
C LYS A 198 -27.45 3.55 -10.59
N ILE A 199 -26.26 3.10 -10.97
CA ILE A 199 -26.07 1.80 -11.64
C ILE A 199 -26.40 0.64 -10.68
N ARG A 200 -26.13 0.84 -9.38
CA ARG A 200 -26.19 -0.17 -8.31
C ARG A 200 -25.15 -1.28 -8.51
N TYR A 201 -24.64 -1.78 -7.39
CA TYR A 201 -23.59 -2.80 -7.38
C TYR A 201 -23.76 -3.70 -6.16
N ILE A 202 -23.41 -4.96 -6.32
CA ILE A 202 -23.53 -5.99 -5.27
C ILE A 202 -22.18 -6.19 -4.57
N HIS A 203 -21.10 -6.14 -5.34
CA HIS A 203 -19.73 -6.21 -4.83
C HIS A 203 -19.19 -4.83 -4.44
N PRO A 204 -18.23 -4.75 -3.51
CA PRO A 204 -17.58 -3.50 -3.18
C PRO A 204 -17.02 -2.81 -4.43
N LEU A 205 -17.16 -1.48 -4.47
CA LEU A 205 -16.56 -0.68 -5.53
C LEU A 205 -15.04 -0.74 -5.44
N LEU A 206 -14.43 -0.81 -6.61
CA LEU A 206 -13.01 -0.63 -6.79
C LEU A 206 -12.72 0.83 -7.15
N TYR A 207 -11.77 1.46 -6.47
CA TYR A 207 -11.41 2.87 -6.63
C TYR A 207 -10.00 3.00 -7.19
N GLN A 208 -9.80 3.93 -8.11
CA GLN A 208 -8.47 4.35 -8.55
C GLN A 208 -8.49 5.84 -8.84
N ALA A 209 -7.36 6.51 -8.71
CA ALA A 209 -7.19 7.89 -9.15
C ALA A 209 -5.91 8.00 -9.98
N GLU A 210 -5.95 8.79 -11.04
CA GLU A 210 -4.79 9.06 -11.87
C GLU A 210 -4.85 10.50 -12.35
N GLN A 211 -3.82 11.28 -12.03
CA GLN A 211 -3.75 12.71 -12.39
C GLN A 211 -4.99 13.47 -11.89
N ASN A 212 -5.86 13.93 -12.79
CA ASN A 212 -7.09 14.66 -12.52
C ASN A 212 -8.36 13.81 -12.71
N LYS A 213 -8.22 12.51 -12.92
CA LYS A 213 -9.31 11.56 -13.13
C LYS A 213 -9.47 10.66 -11.92
N CYS A 214 -10.72 10.32 -11.63
CA CYS A 214 -11.09 9.24 -10.74
C CYS A 214 -11.76 8.14 -11.57
N TYR A 215 -11.46 6.89 -11.21
CA TYR A 215 -12.07 5.71 -11.77
C TYR A 215 -12.78 4.93 -10.67
N MET A 216 -13.97 4.42 -11.01
CA MET A 216 -14.65 3.40 -10.22
C MET A 216 -14.92 2.20 -11.10
N TYR A 217 -14.68 1.00 -10.58
CA TYR A 217 -14.96 -0.23 -11.29
C TYR A 217 -16.03 -1.01 -10.53
N ILE A 218 -17.13 -1.28 -11.22
CA ILE A 218 -18.23 -2.12 -10.77
C ILE A 218 -18.00 -3.49 -11.38
N SER A 219 -17.77 -4.50 -10.54
CA SER A 219 -17.74 -5.88 -11.01
C SER A 219 -19.12 -6.27 -11.57
N LYS A 220 -19.14 -6.86 -12.76
CA LYS A 220 -20.34 -7.38 -13.42
C LYS A 220 -20.86 -8.67 -12.81
N GLY A 221 -20.18 -9.19 -11.77
CA GLY A 221 -20.40 -10.48 -11.12
C GLY A 221 -21.82 -11.04 -11.25
N PHE A 222 -21.90 -12.20 -11.91
CA PHE A 222 -23.03 -13.13 -11.83
C PHE A 222 -22.88 -14.03 -10.60
#